data_AF-A0A653H205-F1
#
_entry.id   AF-A0A653H205-F1
#
_cell.length_a   1.000
_cell.length_b   1.000
_cell.length_c   1.000
_cell.angle_alpha   90.00
_cell.angle_beta   90.00
_cell.angle_gamma   90.00
#
_symmetry.space_group_name_H-M   'P 1'
#
loop_
_entity.id
_entity.type
_entity.pdbx_description
1 polymer ?
#
loop_
_entity_poly.entity_id
_entity_poly.type
_entity_poly.pdbx_seq_one_letter_code
_entity_poly.pdbx_strand_id
1 'polypeptide(L)'
;MVTLKDVISNVITNLKYDDQKEILNVLVHILTKIIENPTRAKFRSLKKDNKTFIHKLLRFEGSEDILRALSFEENYEKWYLPVSKDDTLSRNLNEIQNYIKDNSYNVFNNTNSIFENTNSSDYNNLKPPLNGNSNFVNVDKNEEVIQNDSGGLKLGGLSKRRLDKEKVELLNQNENKIKLIQEYSDKWIIQIKGAENTLYSNETFKMQFKFTEKYPIESPEVIFIGEPPVHPHIYSNGHICLSILYDHWSPVLSVNSICLSIISMLSSCTHKMKPMDDFLYCSAGSNVSPKNIRWMFHDDKI
;
A
#
# COMPACT_ATOMS: atom_id res chain seq x y z
N MET A 1 22.96 -30.16 -6.56
CA MET A 1 21.98 -29.47 -7.44
C MET A 1 21.86 -28.06 -6.93
N VAL A 2 22.01 -27.06 -7.79
CA VAL A 2 21.81 -25.66 -7.39
C VAL A 2 20.30 -25.44 -7.23
N THR A 3 19.84 -24.99 -6.07
CA THR A 3 18.41 -24.73 -5.84
C THR A 3 18.00 -23.36 -6.38
N LEU A 4 16.71 -23.14 -6.64
CA LEU A 4 16.20 -21.84 -7.09
C LEU A 4 16.54 -20.75 -6.07
N LYS A 5 16.42 -21.04 -4.77
CA LYS A 5 16.87 -20.18 -3.67
C LYS A 5 18.35 -19.80 -3.74
N ASP A 6 19.24 -20.72 -4.10
CA ASP A 6 20.68 -20.44 -4.22
C ASP A 6 20.97 -19.50 -5.40
N VAL A 7 20.33 -19.76 -6.56
CA VAL A 7 20.47 -18.91 -7.75
C VAL A 7 19.98 -17.50 -7.46
N ILE A 8 18.80 -17.37 -6.84
CA ILE A 8 18.23 -16.07 -6.46
C ILE A 8 19.18 -15.35 -5.52
N SER A 9 19.66 -16.02 -4.47
CA SER A 9 20.56 -15.41 -3.48
C SER A 9 21.86 -14.92 -4.12
N ASN A 10 22.47 -15.69 -5.02
CA ASN A 10 23.71 -15.30 -5.70
C ASN A 10 23.55 -14.03 -6.54
N VAL A 11 22.39 -13.86 -7.18
CA VAL A 11 22.11 -12.69 -8.04
C VAL A 11 21.80 -11.46 -7.21
N ILE A 12 20.98 -11.60 -6.16
CA ILE A 12 20.42 -10.42 -5.50
C ILE A 12 21.24 -9.93 -4.30
N THR A 13 22.05 -10.78 -3.65
CA THR A 13 22.78 -10.41 -2.41
C THR A 13 23.74 -9.23 -2.56
N ASN A 14 24.27 -9.00 -3.76
CA ASN A 14 25.17 -7.88 -4.06
C ASN A 14 24.47 -6.62 -4.57
N LEU A 15 23.14 -6.64 -4.72
CA LEU A 15 22.35 -5.51 -5.22
C LEU A 15 21.82 -4.63 -4.09
N LYS A 16 21.43 -3.40 -4.42
CA LYS A 16 20.73 -2.52 -3.45
C LYS A 16 19.37 -3.11 -3.11
N TYR A 17 18.89 -2.83 -1.90
CA TYR A 17 17.61 -3.35 -1.41
C TYR A 17 16.44 -3.11 -2.38
N ASP A 18 16.35 -1.91 -2.96
CA ASP A 18 15.29 -1.57 -3.93
C ASP A 18 15.38 -2.40 -5.22
N ASP A 19 16.60 -2.68 -5.68
CA ASP A 19 16.86 -3.52 -6.86
C ASP A 19 16.51 -4.99 -6.58
N GLN A 20 16.88 -5.50 -5.40
CA GLN A 20 16.50 -6.85 -4.95
C GLN A 20 14.98 -7.01 -4.95
N LYS A 21 14.28 -6.02 -4.39
CA LYS A 21 12.83 -5.99 -4.32
C LYS A 21 12.20 -5.90 -5.71
N GLU A 22 12.75 -5.08 -6.60
CA GLU A 22 12.27 -4.95 -7.98
C GLU A 22 12.33 -6.31 -8.72
N ILE A 23 13.47 -7.01 -8.65
CA ILE A 23 13.66 -8.32 -9.28
C ILE A 23 12.64 -9.33 -8.75
N LEU A 24 12.54 -9.49 -7.43
CA LEU A 24 11.66 -10.47 -6.80
C LEU A 24 10.18 -10.21 -7.15
N ASN A 25 9.76 -8.94 -7.16
CA ASN A 25 8.41 -8.55 -7.55
C ASN A 25 8.10 -8.87 -9.02
N VAL A 26 9.05 -8.62 -9.92
CA VAL A 26 8.89 -8.95 -11.34
C VAL A 26 8.73 -10.45 -11.53
N LEU A 27 9.52 -11.27 -10.82
CA LEU A 27 9.44 -12.72 -10.90
C LEU A 27 8.10 -13.26 -10.38
N VAL A 28 7.64 -12.78 -9.21
CA VAL A 28 6.32 -13.12 -8.68
C VAL A 28 5.23 -12.74 -9.68
N HIS A 29 5.27 -11.52 -10.22
CA HIS A 29 4.29 -11.04 -11.19
C HIS A 29 4.20 -11.92 -12.43
N ILE A 30 5.35 -12.29 -13.01
CA ILE A 30 5.40 -13.16 -14.20
C ILE A 30 4.75 -14.52 -13.89
N LEU A 31 5.14 -15.17 -12.79
CA LEU A 31 4.63 -16.49 -12.43
C LEU A 31 3.14 -16.45 -12.11
N THR A 32 2.68 -15.46 -11.32
CA THR A 32 1.25 -15.28 -11.01
C THR A 32 0.42 -15.08 -12.27
N LYS A 33 0.88 -14.25 -13.23
CA LYS A 33 0.15 -14.04 -14.49
C LYS A 33 0.05 -15.31 -15.34
N ILE A 34 1.07 -16.16 -15.33
CA ILE A 34 1.04 -17.46 -16.01
C ILE A 34 0.05 -18.40 -15.32
N ILE A 35 0.06 -18.48 -13.98
CA ILE A 35 -0.85 -19.32 -13.18
C ILE A 35 -2.31 -18.90 -13.37
N GLU A 36 -2.61 -17.60 -13.36
CA GLU A 36 -3.95 -17.07 -13.59
C GLU A 36 -4.45 -17.31 -15.02
N ASN A 37 -3.54 -17.44 -15.99
CA ASN A 37 -3.86 -17.51 -17.41
C ASN A 37 -3.06 -18.64 -18.11
N PRO A 38 -3.25 -19.91 -17.70
CA PRO A 38 -2.36 -21.00 -18.11
C PRO A 38 -2.41 -21.24 -19.62
N THR A 39 -3.55 -21.08 -20.29
CA THR A 39 -3.64 -21.35 -21.74
C THR A 39 -3.15 -20.20 -22.63
N ARG A 40 -2.85 -19.01 -22.07
CA ARG A 40 -2.56 -17.81 -22.86
C ARG A 40 -1.05 -17.66 -23.10
N ALA A 41 -0.61 -18.02 -24.31
CA ALA A 41 0.80 -17.96 -24.73
C ALA A 41 1.48 -16.59 -24.52
N LYS A 42 0.72 -15.49 -24.55
CA LYS A 42 1.25 -14.13 -24.34
C LYS A 42 1.88 -13.91 -22.97
N PHE A 43 1.37 -14.57 -21.92
CA PHE A 43 1.90 -14.43 -20.55
C PHE A 43 3.09 -15.36 -20.30
N ARG A 44 3.22 -16.40 -21.12
CA ARG A 44 4.33 -17.36 -21.09
C ARG A 44 5.50 -16.94 -21.97
N SER A 45 5.45 -15.78 -22.61
CA SER A 45 6.48 -15.30 -23.54
C SER A 45 6.96 -13.93 -23.11
N LEU A 46 8.27 -13.80 -22.85
CA LEU A 46 8.94 -12.56 -22.46
C LEU A 46 9.92 -12.18 -23.57
N LYS A 47 9.58 -11.14 -24.34
CA LYS A 47 10.43 -10.73 -25.47
C LYS A 47 11.74 -10.11 -24.97
N LYS A 48 12.86 -10.49 -25.58
CA LYS A 48 14.19 -9.98 -25.22
C LYS A 48 14.38 -8.50 -25.58
N ASP A 49 13.61 -7.97 -26.52
CA ASP A 49 13.61 -6.56 -26.94
C ASP A 49 12.70 -5.65 -26.09
N ASN A 50 11.95 -6.21 -25.14
CA ASN A 50 11.03 -5.45 -24.31
C ASN A 50 11.82 -4.57 -23.32
N LYS A 51 11.83 -3.25 -23.55
CA LYS A 51 12.55 -2.27 -22.73
C LYS A 51 12.24 -2.36 -21.23
N THR A 52 10.99 -2.65 -20.86
CA THR A 52 10.58 -2.79 -19.46
C THR A 52 11.16 -4.05 -18.85
N PHE A 53 11.12 -5.17 -19.57
CA PHE A 53 11.69 -6.44 -19.12
C PHE A 53 13.21 -6.35 -18.96
N ILE A 54 13.88 -5.70 -19.93
CA ILE A 54 15.31 -5.42 -19.85
C ILE A 54 15.62 -4.58 -18.62
N HIS A 55 14.97 -3.42 -18.48
CA HIS A 55 15.27 -2.50 -17.40
C HIS A 55 14.99 -3.10 -16.04
N LYS A 56 13.93 -3.90 -15.87
CA LYS A 56 13.51 -4.38 -14.56
C LYS A 56 14.11 -5.72 -14.14
N LEU A 57 14.62 -6.50 -15.09
CA LEU A 57 15.18 -7.83 -14.80
C LEU A 57 16.52 -8.06 -15.49
N LEU A 58 16.57 -7.97 -16.84
CA LEU A 58 17.79 -8.36 -17.56
C LEU A 58 18.97 -7.39 -17.39
N ARG A 59 18.77 -6.20 -16.81
CA ARG A 59 19.87 -5.26 -16.49
C ARG A 59 20.85 -5.82 -15.44
N PHE A 60 20.42 -6.81 -14.68
CA PHE A 60 21.19 -7.39 -13.59
C PHE A 60 21.93 -8.64 -14.03
N GLU A 61 23.21 -8.72 -13.69
CA GLU A 61 24.07 -9.87 -13.98
C GLU A 61 23.51 -11.13 -13.31
N GLY A 62 23.45 -12.26 -14.04
CA GLY A 62 22.89 -13.52 -13.55
C GLY A 62 21.35 -13.61 -13.52
N SER A 63 20.63 -12.56 -13.92
CA SER A 63 19.16 -12.59 -14.01
C SER A 63 18.62 -13.67 -14.97
N GLU A 64 19.37 -13.99 -16.01
CA GLU A 64 19.06 -15.08 -16.95
C GLU A 64 19.12 -16.46 -16.27
N ASP A 65 20.03 -16.65 -15.31
CA ASP A 65 20.16 -17.90 -14.57
C ASP A 65 18.92 -18.14 -13.68
N ILE A 66 18.31 -17.07 -13.16
CA ILE A 66 17.03 -17.15 -12.44
C ILE A 66 15.93 -17.64 -13.39
N LEU A 67 15.85 -17.12 -14.62
CA LEU A 67 14.86 -17.55 -15.60
C LEU A 67 15.03 -19.04 -15.94
N ARG A 68 16.27 -19.50 -16.14
CA ARG A 68 16.56 -20.92 -16.37
C ARG A 68 16.17 -21.78 -15.15
N ALA A 69 16.46 -21.32 -13.94
CA ALA A 69 16.06 -22.00 -12.71
C ALA A 69 14.52 -22.09 -12.55
N LEU A 70 13.81 -21.08 -13.05
CA LEU A 70 12.34 -21.07 -13.16
C LEU A 70 11.80 -21.94 -14.31
N SER A 71 12.65 -22.70 -15.00
CA SER A 71 12.33 -23.53 -16.16
C SER A 71 11.92 -22.76 -17.42
N PHE A 72 12.24 -21.46 -17.52
CA PHE A 72 12.12 -20.75 -18.79
C PHE A 72 13.17 -21.27 -19.76
N GLU A 73 12.71 -21.51 -20.98
CA GLU A 73 13.56 -21.76 -22.14
C GLU A 73 13.73 -20.46 -22.93
N GLU A 74 14.73 -20.42 -23.80
CA GLU A 74 14.97 -19.26 -24.64
C GLU A 74 15.13 -19.66 -26.11
N ASN A 75 14.82 -18.72 -26.97
CA ASN A 75 15.26 -18.72 -28.36
C ASN A 75 15.92 -17.37 -28.68
N TYR A 76 16.17 -17.11 -29.97
CA TYR A 76 16.78 -15.87 -30.43
C TYR A 76 15.98 -14.60 -30.09
N GLU A 77 14.66 -14.69 -29.94
CA GLU A 77 13.77 -13.53 -29.81
C GLU A 77 13.17 -13.34 -28.41
N LYS A 78 13.00 -14.43 -27.65
CA LYS A 78 12.24 -14.41 -26.41
C LYS A 78 12.64 -15.52 -25.44
N TRP A 79 12.33 -15.27 -24.18
CA TRP A 79 12.19 -16.30 -23.15
C TRP A 79 10.76 -16.83 -23.15
N TYR A 80 10.56 -18.11 -22.93
CA TYR A 80 9.23 -18.70 -22.83
C TYR A 80 9.17 -19.86 -21.83
N LEU A 81 7.99 -20.05 -21.21
CA LEU A 81 7.75 -21.16 -20.29
C LEU A 81 6.89 -22.24 -20.97
N PRO A 82 7.42 -23.45 -21.20
CA PRO A 82 6.67 -24.56 -21.78
C PRO A 82 5.48 -24.99 -20.92
N VAL A 83 4.40 -25.47 -21.55
CA VAL A 83 3.21 -26.01 -20.84
C VAL A 83 3.52 -27.26 -20.03
N SER A 84 4.52 -28.02 -20.44
CA SER A 84 5.01 -29.19 -19.71
C SER A 84 5.68 -28.87 -18.36
N LYS A 85 5.86 -27.59 -18.01
CA LYS A 85 6.52 -27.13 -16.78
C LYS A 85 5.55 -26.52 -15.76
N ASP A 86 4.25 -26.62 -16.01
CA ASP A 86 3.20 -26.03 -15.16
C ASP A 86 3.20 -26.61 -13.73
N ASP A 87 3.64 -27.85 -13.57
CA ASP A 87 3.82 -28.53 -12.28
C ASP A 87 4.83 -27.82 -11.36
N THR A 88 5.77 -27.06 -11.94
CA THR A 88 6.79 -26.33 -11.19
C THR A 88 6.36 -24.92 -10.76
N LEU A 89 5.34 -24.34 -11.41
CA LEU A 89 4.95 -22.93 -11.23
C LEU A 89 4.57 -22.60 -9.79
N SER A 90 3.65 -23.35 -9.20
CA SER A 90 3.18 -23.10 -7.83
C SER A 90 4.29 -23.29 -6.80
N ARG A 91 5.18 -24.26 -7.02
CA ARG A 91 6.34 -24.50 -6.16
C ARG A 91 7.32 -23.33 -6.24
N ASN A 92 7.69 -22.91 -7.45
CA ASN A 92 8.63 -21.83 -7.68
C ASN A 92 8.08 -20.49 -7.15
N LEU A 93 6.79 -20.23 -7.34
CA LEU A 93 6.11 -19.06 -6.79
C LEU A 93 6.17 -19.05 -5.25
N ASN A 94 5.82 -20.17 -4.61
CA ASN A 94 5.90 -20.30 -3.15
C ASN A 94 7.34 -20.14 -2.64
N GLU A 95 8.33 -20.65 -3.35
CA GLU A 95 9.74 -20.51 -2.98
C GLU A 95 10.20 -19.05 -3.01
N ILE A 96 9.84 -18.30 -4.06
CA ILE A 96 10.14 -16.87 -4.14
C ILE A 96 9.38 -16.08 -3.07
N GLN A 97 8.11 -16.39 -2.83
CA GLN A 97 7.31 -15.73 -1.79
C GLN A 97 7.87 -16.00 -0.38
N ASN A 98 8.28 -17.24 -0.09
CA ASN A 98 8.94 -17.59 1.15
C ASN A 98 10.29 -16.89 1.29
N TYR A 99 11.06 -16.80 0.21
CA TYR A 99 12.31 -16.05 0.19
C TYR A 99 12.11 -14.57 0.51
N ILE A 100 11.08 -13.93 -0.08
CA ILE A 100 10.71 -12.54 0.24
C ILE A 100 10.33 -12.42 1.73
N LYS A 101 9.54 -13.37 2.22
CA LYS A 101 9.06 -13.41 3.61
C LYS A 101 10.22 -13.56 4.61
N ASP A 102 11.13 -14.51 4.38
CA ASP A 102 12.32 -14.75 5.20
C ASP A 102 13.24 -13.52 5.26
N ASN A 103 13.44 -12.83 4.13
CA ASN A 103 14.25 -11.62 4.07
C ASN A 103 13.53 -10.37 4.60
N SER A 104 12.20 -10.39 4.66
CA SER A 104 11.40 -9.34 5.32
C SER A 104 11.42 -9.47 6.85
N TYR A 105 11.51 -10.68 7.40
CA TYR A 105 11.59 -10.90 8.85
C TYR A 105 12.94 -10.49 9.47
N ASN A 106 14.02 -10.48 8.69
CA ASN A 106 15.30 -9.93 9.15
C ASN A 106 15.25 -8.41 9.39
N VAL A 107 14.24 -7.71 8.87
CA VAL A 107 14.02 -6.27 9.12
C VAL A 107 13.35 -6.05 10.48
N PHE A 108 12.44 -6.93 10.91
CA PHE A 108 11.77 -6.81 12.22
C PHE A 108 12.64 -7.22 13.41
N ASN A 109 13.60 -8.13 13.21
CA ASN A 109 14.50 -8.54 14.29
C ASN A 109 15.70 -7.59 14.47
N ASN A 110 16.08 -6.81 13.46
CA ASN A 110 17.12 -5.78 13.62
C ASN A 110 16.59 -4.44 14.15
N THR A 111 15.27 -4.21 14.13
CA THR A 111 14.67 -3.04 14.80
C THR A 111 14.40 -3.28 16.29
N ASN A 112 14.40 -4.54 16.75
CA ASN A 112 14.28 -4.87 18.17
C ASN A 112 15.61 -4.80 18.94
N SER A 113 16.75 -4.65 18.24
CA SER A 113 18.06 -4.43 18.88
C SER A 113 18.34 -2.96 19.24
N ILE A 114 17.47 -2.02 18.86
CA ILE A 114 17.65 -0.58 19.13
C ILE A 114 16.82 -0.11 20.34
N PHE A 115 15.95 -0.96 20.90
CA PHE A 115 15.12 -0.63 22.06
C PHE A 115 15.32 -1.50 23.31
N GLU A 116 16.29 -2.42 23.32
CA GLU A 116 16.69 -3.13 24.54
C GLU A 116 18.20 -2.97 24.77
N ASN A 117 18.59 -1.83 25.35
CA ASN A 117 19.79 -1.73 26.18
C ASN A 117 19.75 -0.45 27.03
N THR A 118 18.91 -0.48 28.05
CA THR A 118 19.22 0.14 29.34
C THR A 118 18.90 -0.89 30.43
N ASN A 119 19.84 -1.82 30.65
CA ASN A 119 19.93 -2.59 31.91
C ASN A 119 20.29 -1.59 33.03
N SER A 120 19.51 -1.47 34.10
CA SER A 120 19.32 -2.37 35.25
C SER A 120 20.21 -2.00 36.43
N SER A 121 19.58 -1.79 37.58
CA SER A 121 20.05 -2.04 38.96
C SER A 121 18.95 -1.45 39.86
N ASP A 122 18.41 -2.05 40.91
CA ASP A 122 18.86 -3.18 41.70
C ASP A 122 17.79 -3.45 42.79
N TYR A 123 17.71 -4.71 43.24
CA TYR A 123 17.22 -5.21 44.54
C TYR A 123 15.76 -5.03 45.06
N ASN A 124 15.08 -6.18 45.11
CA ASN A 124 14.47 -6.84 46.29
C ASN A 124 13.45 -6.12 47.22
N ASN A 125 12.30 -6.79 47.32
CA ASN A 125 11.48 -7.09 48.53
C ASN A 125 10.54 -6.04 49.16
N LEU A 126 9.38 -6.59 49.57
CA LEU A 126 8.48 -6.23 50.69
C LEU A 126 7.30 -5.24 50.46
N LYS A 127 6.08 -5.84 50.49
CA LYS A 127 4.76 -5.45 51.05
C LYS A 127 4.22 -3.99 50.96
N PRO A 128 2.88 -3.82 50.82
CA PRO A 128 2.17 -2.53 50.95
C PRO A 128 1.95 -2.19 52.45
N PRO A 129 1.78 -0.91 52.90
CA PRO A 129 0.52 -0.15 52.72
C PRO A 129 0.56 1.41 52.92
N LEU A 130 -0.62 2.04 52.77
CA LEU A 130 -1.20 3.20 53.52
C LEU A 130 -0.68 4.66 53.44
N ASN A 131 -1.67 5.55 53.23
CA ASN A 131 -1.91 6.90 53.79
C ASN A 131 -1.03 8.12 53.42
N GLY A 132 -1.72 9.25 53.15
CA GLY A 132 -1.28 10.56 53.66
C GLY A 132 -1.22 11.74 52.69
N ASN A 133 -2.35 12.43 52.53
CA ASN A 133 -2.51 13.89 52.57
C ASN A 133 -1.37 14.86 52.15
N SER A 134 -1.72 15.77 51.22
CA SER A 134 -1.89 17.22 51.44
C SER A 134 -1.09 18.20 50.55
N ASN A 135 -1.85 19.24 50.15
CA ASN A 135 -1.48 20.64 49.89
C ASN A 135 -0.98 21.07 48.50
N PHE A 136 -1.96 21.54 47.73
CA PHE A 136 -2.08 22.89 47.14
C PHE A 136 -0.79 23.74 47.00
N VAL A 137 -0.50 24.12 45.75
CA VAL A 137 -0.21 25.51 45.35
C VAL A 137 -0.89 25.77 44.00
N ASN A 138 -1.90 26.65 44.01
CA ASN A 138 -2.32 27.41 42.82
C ASN A 138 -1.26 28.48 42.55
N VAL A 139 -1.02 28.84 41.29
CA VAL A 139 -1.00 30.24 40.80
C VAL A 139 -0.55 30.29 39.32
N ASP A 140 -1.41 31.00 38.58
CA ASP A 140 -1.23 31.80 37.37
C ASP A 140 -1.14 31.21 35.95
N LYS A 141 -2.26 31.52 35.26
CA LYS A 141 -2.41 31.95 33.87
C LYS A 141 -1.16 32.58 33.28
N ASN A 142 -0.71 32.05 32.16
CA ASN A 142 -0.22 32.85 31.05
C ASN A 142 -0.75 32.26 29.74
N GLU A 143 -1.50 33.10 29.03
CA GLU A 143 -1.89 32.90 27.64
C GLU A 143 -0.63 32.90 26.77
N GLU A 144 -0.22 31.75 26.27
CA GLU A 144 0.72 31.69 25.15
C GLU A 144 -0.06 31.48 23.85
N VAL A 145 -0.19 32.60 23.13
CA VAL A 145 -0.50 32.65 21.71
C VAL A 145 0.61 31.93 20.95
N ILE A 146 0.41 30.64 20.69
CA ILE A 146 1.29 29.88 19.78
C ILE A 146 0.86 30.20 18.36
N GLN A 147 1.69 31.01 17.70
CA GLN A 147 1.61 31.36 16.30
C GLN A 147 1.59 30.07 15.46
N ASN A 148 0.56 29.95 14.62
CA ASN A 148 0.45 28.89 13.63
C ASN A 148 1.61 28.99 12.64
N ASP A 149 2.63 28.15 12.86
CA ASP A 149 3.77 28.05 11.96
C ASP A 149 3.30 27.41 10.65
N SER A 150 3.05 28.28 9.67
CA SER A 150 2.42 27.96 8.40
C SER A 150 3.46 27.49 7.39
N GLY A 151 4.06 26.33 7.67
CA GLY A 151 4.79 25.53 6.69
C GLY A 151 3.84 24.76 5.76
N GLY A 152 2.83 25.42 5.21
CA GLY A 152 1.80 24.81 4.37
C GLY A 152 2.17 24.86 2.88
N LEU A 153 1.93 23.75 2.16
CA LEU A 153 1.99 23.70 0.70
C LEU A 153 1.13 24.81 0.08
N LYS A 154 1.67 25.55 -0.89
CA LYS A 154 0.99 26.69 -1.53
C LYS A 154 0.07 26.18 -2.63
N LEU A 155 -1.07 25.59 -2.26
CA LEU A 155 -2.14 25.30 -3.22
C LEU A 155 -2.39 26.52 -4.12
N GLY A 156 -2.32 26.29 -5.44
CA GLY A 156 -2.59 27.33 -6.43
C GLY A 156 -3.98 27.94 -6.23
N GLY A 157 -4.15 29.22 -6.63
CA GLY A 157 -5.39 29.95 -6.40
C GLY A 157 -6.64 29.29 -6.99
N LEU A 158 -6.51 28.56 -8.10
CA LEU A 158 -7.60 27.80 -8.71
C LEU A 158 -7.94 26.53 -7.93
N SER A 159 -6.94 25.77 -7.48
CA SER A 159 -7.09 24.57 -6.67
C SER A 159 -7.76 24.88 -5.34
N LYS A 160 -7.34 25.96 -4.67
CA LYS A 160 -7.95 26.42 -3.43
C LYS A 160 -9.44 26.75 -3.63
N ARG A 161 -9.78 27.57 -4.63
CA ARG A 161 -11.17 27.91 -4.96
C ARG A 161 -12.02 26.67 -5.27
N ARG A 162 -11.43 25.69 -5.96
CA ARG A 162 -12.10 24.42 -6.27
C ARG A 162 -12.40 23.64 -4.98
N LEU A 163 -11.43 23.51 -4.08
CA LEU A 163 -11.60 22.83 -2.80
C LEU A 163 -12.59 23.56 -1.89
N ASP A 164 -12.56 24.89 -1.83
CA ASP A 164 -13.53 25.68 -1.07
C ASP A 164 -14.97 25.38 -1.52
N LYS A 165 -15.19 25.25 -2.83
CA LYS A 165 -16.51 24.89 -3.39
C LYS A 165 -16.94 23.46 -2.99
N GLU A 166 -16.05 22.49 -3.12
CA GLU A 166 -16.35 21.09 -2.75
C GLU A 166 -16.58 20.92 -1.25
N LYS A 167 -15.88 21.71 -0.42
CA LYS A 167 -16.10 21.75 1.03
C LYS A 167 -17.51 22.19 1.38
N VAL A 168 -18.00 23.27 0.74
CA VAL A 168 -19.38 23.74 0.95
C VAL A 168 -20.38 22.66 0.51
N GLU A 169 -20.12 21.95 -0.58
CA GLU A 169 -20.95 20.83 -1.03
C GLU A 169 -21.00 19.70 0.03
N LEU A 170 -19.84 19.29 0.56
CA LEU A 170 -19.76 18.25 1.61
C LEU A 170 -20.48 18.65 2.90
N LEU A 171 -20.39 19.92 3.30
CA LEU A 171 -21.06 20.42 4.51
C LEU A 171 -22.59 20.53 4.35
N ASN A 172 -23.07 20.77 3.12
CA ASN A 172 -24.49 20.88 2.81
C ASN A 172 -25.19 19.53 2.65
N GLN A 173 -24.45 18.42 2.68
CA GLN A 173 -25.05 17.09 2.58
C GLN A 173 -25.71 16.67 3.89
N ASN A 174 -27.02 16.46 3.82
CA ASN A 174 -27.85 16.03 4.95
C ASN A 174 -27.75 14.52 5.24
N GLU A 175 -27.12 13.73 4.34
CA GLU A 175 -26.92 12.31 4.57
C GLU A 175 -25.71 12.08 5.49
N ASN A 176 -25.97 11.56 6.70
CA ASN A 176 -24.98 11.22 7.74
C ASN A 176 -23.86 10.22 7.32
N LYS A 177 -23.76 9.87 6.02
CA LYS A 177 -22.84 8.88 5.49
C LYS A 177 -21.43 9.43 5.24
N ILE A 178 -21.27 10.71 4.92
CA ILE A 178 -19.96 11.33 4.63
C ILE A 178 -19.80 12.54 5.54
N LYS A 179 -18.68 12.64 6.27
CA LYS A 179 -18.41 13.75 7.21
C LYS A 179 -16.97 14.23 7.09
N LEU A 180 -16.76 15.52 6.86
CA LEU A 180 -15.45 16.15 6.99
C LEU A 180 -15.14 16.32 8.49
N ILE A 181 -14.10 15.61 8.97
CA ILE A 181 -13.72 15.59 10.39
C ILE A 181 -12.65 16.64 10.68
N GLN A 182 -11.66 16.75 9.78
CA GLN A 182 -10.54 17.65 9.98
C GLN A 182 -10.01 18.17 8.65
N GLU A 183 -9.59 19.42 8.65
CA GLU A 183 -8.98 20.09 7.52
C GLU A 183 -7.59 20.59 7.91
N TYR A 184 -6.63 20.34 7.02
CA TYR A 184 -5.28 20.86 7.07
C TYR A 184 -4.97 21.60 5.77
N SER A 185 -3.81 22.25 5.70
CA SER A 185 -3.43 23.04 4.53
C SER A 185 -3.38 22.24 3.22
N ASP A 186 -2.98 20.97 3.27
CA ASP A 186 -2.74 20.12 2.10
C ASP A 186 -3.57 18.83 2.10
N LYS A 187 -4.38 18.60 3.15
CA LYS A 187 -5.12 17.35 3.31
C LYS A 187 -6.40 17.50 4.13
N TRP A 188 -7.36 16.64 3.86
CA TRP A 188 -8.61 16.50 4.60
C TRP A 188 -8.75 15.10 5.20
N ILE A 189 -9.37 15.02 6.37
CA ILE A 189 -9.77 13.76 7.00
C ILE A 189 -11.28 13.64 6.89
N ILE A 190 -11.74 12.64 6.15
CA ILE A 190 -13.16 12.39 5.88
C ILE A 190 -13.54 11.05 6.49
N GLN A 191 -14.66 11.02 7.20
CA GLN A 191 -15.27 9.82 7.71
C GLN A 191 -16.41 9.38 6.78
N ILE A 192 -16.45 8.09 6.46
CA ILE A 192 -17.57 7.45 5.77
C ILE A 192 -18.24 6.39 6.65
N LYS A 193 -19.54 6.21 6.50
CA LYS A 193 -20.30 5.10 7.11
C LYS A 193 -20.63 4.06 6.04
N GLY A 194 -20.43 2.78 6.37
CA GLY A 194 -20.85 1.69 5.50
C GLY A 194 -22.37 1.70 5.28
N ALA A 195 -22.80 1.32 4.08
CA ALA A 195 -24.21 1.33 3.72
C ALA A 195 -25.00 0.25 4.49
N GLU A 196 -26.28 0.54 4.74
CA GLU A 196 -27.20 -0.41 5.37
C GLU A 196 -27.37 -1.66 4.49
N ASN A 197 -27.63 -2.81 5.12
CA ASN A 197 -27.80 -4.10 4.43
C ASN A 197 -26.54 -4.57 3.66
N THR A 198 -25.35 -4.13 4.07
CA THR A 198 -24.06 -4.60 3.52
C THR A 198 -23.19 -5.22 4.62
N LEU A 199 -22.10 -5.89 4.23
CA LEU A 199 -21.12 -6.44 5.17
C LEU A 199 -20.45 -5.39 6.08
N TYR A 200 -20.53 -4.11 5.70
CA TYR A 200 -19.93 -3.00 6.44
C TYR A 200 -21.00 -2.13 7.13
N SER A 201 -22.24 -2.62 7.24
CA SER A 201 -23.32 -1.91 7.93
C SER A 201 -22.92 -1.59 9.38
N ASN A 202 -23.23 -0.38 9.83
CA ASN A 202 -22.86 0.16 11.15
C ASN A 202 -21.36 0.38 11.39
N GLU A 203 -20.49 0.11 10.42
CA GLU A 203 -19.06 0.42 10.51
C GLU A 203 -18.78 1.84 10.01
N THR A 204 -17.79 2.51 10.60
CA THR A 204 -17.32 3.83 10.18
C THR A 204 -15.83 3.81 9.92
N PHE A 205 -15.42 4.39 8.80
CA PHE A 205 -14.03 4.40 8.37
C PHE A 205 -13.55 5.82 8.13
N LYS A 206 -12.28 6.09 8.42
CA LYS A 206 -11.66 7.38 8.17
C LYS A 206 -10.71 7.26 6.97
N MET A 207 -10.71 8.29 6.15
CA MET A 207 -9.85 8.40 4.98
C MET A 207 -9.13 9.75 4.99
N GLN A 208 -7.86 9.74 4.60
CA GLN A 208 -7.09 10.94 4.35
C GLN A 208 -7.10 11.23 2.85
N PHE A 209 -7.52 12.44 2.48
CA PHE A 209 -7.41 13.00 1.14
C PHE A 209 -6.25 13.99 1.13
N LYS A 210 -5.18 13.72 0.40
CA LYS A 210 -4.05 14.64 0.24
C LYS A 210 -4.08 15.26 -1.15
N PHE A 211 -4.02 16.58 -1.21
CA PHE A 211 -4.15 17.36 -2.43
C PHE A 211 -2.78 17.87 -2.88
N THR A 212 -2.58 17.93 -4.20
CA THR A 212 -1.44 18.61 -4.81
C THR A 212 -1.86 19.97 -5.33
N GLU A 213 -0.90 20.85 -5.62
CA GLU A 213 -1.17 22.17 -6.23
C GLU A 213 -1.80 22.07 -7.63
N LYS A 214 -1.82 20.87 -8.22
CA LYS A 214 -2.42 20.60 -9.54
C LYS A 214 -3.84 20.06 -9.45
N TYR A 215 -4.42 19.87 -8.26
CA TYR A 215 -5.82 19.51 -8.14
C TYR A 215 -6.71 20.60 -8.78
N PRO A 216 -7.75 20.28 -9.57
CA PRO A 216 -8.31 18.95 -9.85
C PRO A 216 -7.77 18.28 -11.13
N ILE A 217 -6.72 18.82 -11.76
CA ILE A 217 -6.12 18.20 -12.94
C ILE A 217 -5.50 16.85 -12.58
N GLU A 218 -4.81 16.78 -11.44
CA GLU A 218 -4.40 15.52 -10.81
C GLU A 218 -5.41 15.10 -9.74
N SER A 219 -5.62 13.78 -9.59
CA SER A 219 -6.45 13.20 -8.53
C SER A 219 -5.92 13.59 -7.14
N PRO A 220 -6.73 13.53 -6.07
CA PRO A 220 -6.18 13.51 -4.72
C PRO A 220 -5.58 12.14 -4.43
N GLU A 221 -4.59 12.09 -3.54
CA GLU A 221 -4.16 10.82 -2.95
C GLU A 221 -5.13 10.45 -1.82
N VAL A 222 -5.69 9.24 -1.85
CA VAL A 222 -6.70 8.80 -0.88
C VAL A 222 -6.28 7.47 -0.25
N ILE A 223 -6.22 7.46 1.07
CA ILE A 223 -5.91 6.26 1.86
C ILE A 223 -6.89 6.14 3.04
N PHE A 224 -7.22 4.92 3.45
CA PHE A 224 -7.80 4.67 4.76
C PHE A 224 -6.75 4.90 5.85
N ILE A 225 -7.18 5.46 6.97
CA ILE A 225 -6.34 5.67 8.16
C ILE A 225 -6.95 4.96 9.37
N GLY A 226 -6.10 4.50 10.29
CA GLY A 226 -6.52 3.62 11.38
C GLY A 226 -6.65 2.18 10.89
N GLU A 227 -7.74 1.50 11.26
CA GLU A 227 -8.02 0.14 10.79
C GLU A 227 -8.80 0.18 9.46
N PRO A 228 -8.17 -0.18 8.32
CA PRO A 228 -8.83 -0.13 7.02
C PRO A 228 -9.82 -1.30 6.87
N PRO A 229 -10.92 -1.12 6.10
CA PRO A 229 -11.85 -2.21 5.82
C PRO A 229 -11.14 -3.45 5.27
N VAL A 230 -11.58 -4.63 5.69
CA VAL A 230 -11.17 -5.90 5.06
C VAL A 230 -11.96 -6.04 3.77
N HIS A 231 -11.32 -5.73 2.64
CA HIS A 231 -11.95 -5.68 1.31
C HIS A 231 -10.96 -6.05 0.19
N PRO A 232 -11.38 -6.75 -0.89
CA PRO A 232 -10.50 -7.19 -1.98
C PRO A 232 -9.71 -6.09 -2.72
N HIS A 233 -10.12 -4.83 -2.54
CA HIS A 233 -9.50 -3.65 -3.14
C HIS A 233 -8.89 -2.68 -2.11
N ILE A 234 -8.80 -3.08 -0.83
CA ILE A 234 -8.24 -2.25 0.24
C ILE A 234 -7.11 -3.00 0.93
N TYR A 235 -5.91 -2.45 0.80
CA TYR A 235 -4.70 -3.00 1.37
C TYR A 235 -4.60 -2.72 2.87
N SER A 236 -3.79 -3.50 3.58
CA SER A 236 -3.58 -3.38 5.02
C SER A 236 -2.89 -2.08 5.43
N ASN A 237 -2.14 -1.45 4.53
CA ASN A 237 -1.62 -0.09 4.71
C ASN A 237 -2.64 1.02 4.39
N GLY A 238 -3.88 0.66 4.08
CA GLY A 238 -4.98 1.58 3.79
C GLY A 238 -5.05 2.05 2.35
N HIS A 239 -4.16 1.62 1.46
CA HIS A 239 -4.24 2.01 0.06
C HIS A 239 -5.45 1.38 -0.63
N ILE A 240 -5.99 2.10 -1.62
CA ILE A 240 -7.25 1.76 -2.29
C ILE A 240 -6.97 1.52 -3.77
N CYS A 241 -7.33 0.33 -4.27
CA CYS A 241 -7.29 -0.01 -5.68
C CYS A 241 -8.62 0.36 -6.35
N LEU A 242 -8.76 1.63 -6.75
CA LEU A 242 -9.96 2.13 -7.42
C LEU A 242 -9.55 3.05 -8.57
N SER A 243 -9.92 2.72 -9.81
CA SER A 243 -9.42 3.37 -11.03
C SER A 243 -9.65 4.89 -11.08
N ILE A 244 -10.74 5.39 -10.48
CA ILE A 244 -11.02 6.84 -10.41
C ILE A 244 -9.97 7.62 -9.62
N LEU A 245 -9.17 6.97 -8.76
CA LEU A 245 -8.06 7.59 -8.04
C LEU A 245 -6.78 7.68 -8.89
N TYR A 246 -6.76 7.02 -10.06
CA TYR A 246 -5.59 6.84 -10.90
C TYR A 246 -5.90 7.16 -12.37
N ASP A 247 -6.10 6.14 -13.21
CA ASP A 247 -6.17 6.21 -14.66
C ASP A 247 -7.55 6.64 -15.19
N HIS A 248 -8.60 6.54 -14.37
CA HIS A 248 -9.95 7.03 -14.69
C HIS A 248 -10.31 8.31 -13.92
N TRP A 249 -9.32 8.98 -13.33
CA TRP A 249 -9.53 10.31 -12.79
C TRP A 249 -9.88 11.30 -13.90
N SER A 250 -10.87 12.14 -13.64
CA SER A 250 -11.22 13.30 -14.47
C SER A 250 -11.42 14.52 -13.57
N PRO A 251 -11.01 15.72 -13.99
CA PRO A 251 -11.23 16.95 -13.21
C PRO A 251 -12.70 17.27 -12.92
N VAL A 252 -13.63 16.59 -13.59
CA VAL A 252 -15.08 16.67 -13.33
C VAL A 252 -15.46 15.95 -12.03
N LEU A 253 -14.69 14.95 -11.62
CA LEU A 253 -14.88 14.23 -10.36
C LEU A 253 -14.53 15.13 -9.17
N SER A 254 -15.20 14.87 -8.05
CA SER A 254 -15.05 15.58 -6.77
C SER A 254 -14.73 14.60 -5.63
N VAL A 255 -14.29 15.14 -4.50
CA VAL A 255 -14.12 14.43 -3.23
C VAL A 255 -15.39 13.66 -2.86
N ASN A 256 -16.56 14.30 -3.02
CA ASN A 256 -17.85 13.67 -2.80
C ASN A 256 -18.06 12.44 -3.72
N SER A 257 -17.81 12.59 -5.02
CA SER A 257 -17.93 11.46 -5.96
C SER A 257 -16.97 10.31 -5.65
N ILE A 258 -15.77 10.61 -5.14
CA ILE A 258 -14.81 9.59 -4.66
C ILE A 258 -15.41 8.85 -3.46
N CYS A 259 -15.91 9.57 -2.46
CA CYS A 259 -16.54 8.96 -1.28
C CYS A 259 -17.70 8.05 -1.67
N LEU A 260 -18.59 8.50 -2.56
CA LEU A 260 -19.71 7.70 -3.05
C LEU A 260 -19.25 6.45 -3.79
N SER A 261 -18.20 6.55 -4.60
CA SER A 261 -17.63 5.40 -5.32
C SER A 261 -17.04 4.37 -4.36
N ILE A 262 -16.34 4.80 -3.31
CA ILE A 262 -15.80 3.92 -2.27
C ILE A 262 -16.93 3.25 -1.47
N ILE A 263 -17.98 3.99 -1.10
CA ILE A 263 -19.16 3.43 -0.43
C ILE A 263 -19.82 2.38 -1.33
N SER A 264 -19.97 2.66 -2.63
CA SER A 264 -20.53 1.72 -3.60
C SER A 264 -19.67 0.45 -3.72
N MET A 265 -18.35 0.60 -3.83
CA MET A 265 -17.39 -0.52 -3.87
C MET A 265 -17.54 -1.42 -2.64
N LEU A 266 -17.55 -0.82 -1.44
CA LEU A 266 -17.78 -1.56 -0.19
C LEU A 266 -19.16 -2.25 -0.18
N SER A 267 -20.19 -1.61 -0.71
CA SER A 267 -21.56 -2.13 -0.72
C SER A 267 -21.73 -3.35 -1.63
N SER A 268 -20.98 -3.42 -2.73
CA SER A 268 -21.00 -4.56 -3.66
C SER A 268 -20.23 -5.79 -3.17
N CYS A 269 -19.49 -5.68 -2.06
CA CYS A 269 -18.64 -6.75 -1.55
C CYS A 269 -19.47 -7.91 -0.99
N THR A 270 -19.16 -9.13 -1.44
CA THR A 270 -19.84 -10.37 -0.98
C THR A 270 -19.08 -11.10 0.13
N HIS A 271 -17.77 -10.87 0.28
CA HIS A 271 -16.94 -11.53 1.28
C HIS A 271 -15.81 -10.60 1.78
N LYS A 272 -15.63 -10.50 3.10
CA LYS A 272 -14.51 -9.75 3.68
C LYS A 272 -13.20 -10.53 3.52
N MET A 273 -12.38 -10.15 2.54
CA MET A 273 -11.01 -10.64 2.36
C MET A 273 -10.09 -9.51 1.95
N LYS A 274 -8.77 -9.65 2.15
CA LYS A 274 -7.76 -8.70 1.65
C LYS A 274 -7.37 -9.05 0.21
N PRO A 275 -6.75 -8.11 -0.54
CA PRO A 275 -6.12 -8.41 -1.82
C PRO A 275 -5.15 -9.61 -1.71
N MET A 276 -5.06 -10.45 -2.74
CA MET A 276 -4.17 -11.63 -2.70
C MET A 276 -2.69 -11.25 -2.55
N ASP A 277 -2.30 -10.09 -3.08
CA ASP A 277 -0.96 -9.54 -3.00
C ASP A 277 -0.75 -8.62 -1.78
N ASP A 278 -1.68 -8.58 -0.82
CA ASP A 278 -1.68 -7.61 0.29
C ASP A 278 -0.38 -7.60 1.09
N PHE A 279 0.10 -8.78 1.48
CA PHE A 279 1.36 -8.93 2.22
C PHE A 279 2.55 -8.40 1.40
N LEU A 280 2.61 -8.74 0.11
CA LEU A 280 3.69 -8.33 -0.78
C LEU A 280 3.65 -6.83 -1.02
N TYR A 281 2.47 -6.27 -1.24
CA TYR A 281 2.25 -4.86 -1.47
C TYR A 281 2.64 -4.03 -0.23
N CYS A 282 2.19 -4.45 0.95
CA CYS A 282 2.45 -3.74 2.21
C CYS A 282 3.89 -3.90 2.71
N SER A 283 4.67 -4.84 2.16
CA SER A 283 6.11 -5.01 2.49
C SER A 283 6.97 -3.78 2.18
N ALA A 284 6.47 -2.83 1.37
CA ALA A 284 7.17 -1.57 1.05
C ALA A 284 7.09 -0.52 2.17
N GLY A 285 6.32 -0.81 3.22
CA GLY A 285 6.04 0.14 4.30
C GLY A 285 4.87 1.07 3.97
N SER A 286 4.30 1.65 5.02
CA SER A 286 3.13 2.55 4.96
C SER A 286 3.46 3.98 4.48
N ASN A 287 4.74 4.31 4.29
CA ASN A 287 5.19 5.66 3.94
C ASN A 287 5.33 5.92 2.43
N VAL A 288 5.03 4.93 1.58
CA VAL A 288 5.09 5.08 0.13
C VAL A 288 3.77 5.61 -0.38
N SER A 289 3.77 6.75 -1.08
CA SER A 289 2.56 7.30 -1.69
C SER A 289 1.92 6.26 -2.64
N PRO A 290 0.61 5.99 -2.53
CA PRO A 290 -0.12 5.12 -3.46
C PRO A 290 -0.02 5.56 -4.92
N LYS A 291 0.25 6.85 -5.20
CA LYS A 291 0.43 7.36 -6.57
C LYS A 291 1.75 6.96 -7.21
N ASN A 292 2.78 6.68 -6.41
CA ASN A 292 4.07 6.21 -6.90
C ASN A 292 4.09 4.70 -7.15
N ILE A 293 2.96 4.03 -6.93
CA ILE A 293 2.81 2.58 -7.06
C ILE A 293 2.08 2.28 -8.37
N ARG A 294 2.64 1.37 -9.17
CA ARG A 294 1.99 0.90 -10.40
C ARG A 294 0.96 -0.17 -10.04
N TRP A 295 -0.30 0.24 -9.99
CA TRP A 295 -1.45 -0.63 -9.74
C TRP A 295 -1.59 -1.72 -10.78
N MET A 296 -1.95 -2.91 -10.31
CA MET A 296 -2.57 -3.93 -11.14
C MET A 296 -4.04 -3.96 -10.75
N PHE A 297 -4.88 -3.30 -11.54
CA PHE A 297 -6.32 -3.38 -11.34
C PHE A 297 -6.76 -4.82 -11.62
N HIS A 298 -7.49 -5.39 -10.67
CA HIS A 298 -7.97 -6.77 -10.75
C HIS A 298 -9.38 -6.88 -11.35
N ASP A 299 -9.98 -5.74 -11.75
CA ASP A 299 -11.32 -5.66 -12.34
C ASP A 299 -11.30 -4.85 -13.65
N ASP A 300 -11.16 -5.56 -14.78
CA ASP A 300 -11.40 -5.04 -16.13
C ASP A 300 -12.83 -5.38 -16.62
N LYS A 301 -13.78 -5.66 -15.71
CA LYS A 301 -15.16 -6.01 -16.08
C LYS A 301 -16.14 -4.95 -15.62
N ILE A 302 -16.33 -3.96 -16.47
CA ILE A 302 -17.66 -3.44 -16.81
C ILE A 302 -17.99 -3.95 -18.20
#